data_AF-A0A0R2FCB6-F1
#
_entry.id   AF-A0A0R2FCB6-F1
#
_cell.length_a   1.000
_cell.length_b   1.000
_cell.length_c   1.000
_cell.angle_alpha   90.00
_cell.angle_beta   90.00
_cell.angle_gamma   90.00
#
_symmetry.space_group_name_H-M   'P 1'
#
loop_
_entity.id
_entity.type
_entity.pdbx_description
1 polymer ?
#
loop_
_entity_poly.entity_id
_entity_poly.type
_entity_poly.pdbx_seq_one_letter_code
_entity_poly.pdbx_strand_id
1 'polypeptide(L)'
;MRLLISDVRELRLGDRTAEIEQFLAKIGYQISEASATTIMLANDHASVTASVPVVLQRYDRDHFLSVTAADGEQFDLPYVKQPQNRVRF
;
A
#
# COMPACT_ATOMS: atom_id res chain seq x y z
N MET A 1 -5.68 -11.49 -1.51
CA MET A 1 -4.82 -11.53 -0.30
C MET A 1 -5.09 -10.29 0.54
N ARG A 2 -5.09 -10.38 1.88
CA ARG A 2 -5.44 -9.27 2.78
C ARG A 2 -4.31 -9.01 3.77
N LEU A 3 -4.07 -7.74 4.08
CA LEU A 3 -3.07 -7.27 5.05
C LEU A 3 -3.74 -6.19 5.90
N LEU A 4 -3.58 -6.28 7.22
CA LEU A 4 -4.08 -5.29 8.17
C LEU A 4 -2.87 -4.54 8.73
N ILE A 5 -2.93 -3.22 8.70
CA ILE A 5 -1.98 -2.34 9.39
C ILE A 5 -2.78 -1.67 10.50
N SER A 6 -2.52 -2.06 11.74
CA SER A 6 -3.27 -1.58 12.90
C SER A 6 -2.69 -0.28 13.46
N ASP A 7 -1.37 -0.11 13.35
CA ASP A 7 -0.65 1.05 13.86
C ASP A 7 0.47 1.46 12.88
N VAL A 8 0.72 2.76 12.76
CA VAL A 8 1.81 3.31 11.93
C VAL A 8 3.18 2.77 12.37
N ARG A 9 3.35 2.46 13.66
CA ARG A 9 4.57 1.88 14.22
C ARG A 9 4.94 0.55 13.57
N GLU A 10 3.99 -0.18 12.98
CA GLU A 10 4.27 -1.41 12.24
C GLU A 10 5.19 -1.18 11.04
N LEU A 11 5.20 0.02 10.46
CA LEU A 11 6.14 0.40 9.39
C LEU A 11 7.60 0.53 9.85
N ARG A 12 7.83 0.56 11.17
CA ARG A 12 9.16 0.64 11.79
C ARG A 12 9.60 -0.70 12.40
N LEU A 13 8.73 -1.70 12.40
CA LEU A 13 9.03 -3.05 12.89
C LEU A 13 9.60 -3.87 11.73
N GLY A 14 10.90 -4.17 11.74
CA GLY A 14 11.61 -4.76 10.59
C GLY A 14 10.89 -5.93 9.90
N ASP A 15 10.39 -6.89 10.68
CA ASP A 15 9.67 -8.05 10.13
C ASP A 15 8.34 -7.67 9.46
N ARG A 16 7.61 -6.71 10.06
CA ARG A 16 6.37 -6.19 9.50
C ARG A 16 6.61 -5.35 8.26
N THR A 17 7.61 -4.47 8.27
CA THR A 17 7.97 -3.67 7.11
C THR A 17 8.27 -4.57 5.91
N ALA A 18 9.04 -5.64 6.11
CA ALA A 18 9.34 -6.60 5.04
C ALA A 18 8.08 -7.30 4.49
N GLU A 19 7.14 -7.70 5.36
CA GLU A 19 5.86 -8.28 4.94
C GLU A 19 5.03 -7.29 4.11
N ILE A 20 4.93 -6.05 4.58
CA ILE A 20 4.16 -4.98 3.94
C ILE A 20 4.79 -4.62 2.58
N GLU A 21 6.11 -4.49 2.52
CA GLU A 21 6.84 -4.23 1.28
C GLU A 21 6.65 -5.37 0.28
N GLN A 22 6.74 -6.64 0.70
CA GLN A 22 6.47 -7.78 -0.19
C GLN A 22 5.01 -7.82 -0.67
N PHE A 23 4.07 -7.39 0.17
CA PHE A 23 2.67 -7.26 -0.20
C PHE A 23 2.49 -6.19 -1.30
N LEU A 24 3.16 -5.06 -1.19
CA LEU A 24 2.99 -3.93 -2.11
C LEU A 24 3.88 -4.01 -3.36
N ALA A 25 5.03 -4.67 -3.29
CA ALA A 25 5.99 -4.81 -4.41
C ALA A 25 5.35 -5.42 -5.66
N LYS A 26 4.39 -6.33 -5.49
CA LYS A 26 3.69 -6.97 -6.63
C LYS A 26 2.74 -6.04 -7.38
N ILE A 27 2.37 -4.90 -6.79
CA ILE A 27 1.34 -3.99 -7.31
C ILE A 27 1.86 -2.58 -7.57
N GLY A 28 3.17 -2.35 -7.36
CA GLY A 28 3.85 -1.10 -7.69
C GLY A 28 3.59 0.05 -6.72
N TYR A 29 3.08 -0.23 -5.52
CA TYR A 29 2.87 0.78 -4.48
C TYR A 29 4.01 0.76 -3.46
N GLN A 30 4.29 1.92 -2.89
CA GLN A 30 5.13 2.11 -1.72
C GLN A 30 4.27 2.64 -0.59
N ILE A 31 4.64 2.28 0.64
CA ILE A 31 4.00 2.78 1.84
C ILE A 31 4.99 3.61 2.64
N SER A 32 4.50 4.70 3.23
CA SER A 32 5.27 5.52 4.14
C SER A 32 4.38 6.04 5.26
N GLU A 33 5.00 6.40 6.38
CA GLU A 33 4.34 7.15 7.44
C GLU A 33 4.09 8.59 6.97
N ALA A 34 2.83 9.03 7.01
CA ALA A 34 2.45 10.41 6.74
C ALA A 34 2.29 11.22 8.04
N SER A 35 1.78 10.59 9.08
CA SER A 35 1.68 11.15 10.43
C SER A 35 1.64 10.04 11.47
N ALA A 36 1.55 10.38 12.76
CA ALA A 36 1.45 9.42 13.85
C ALA A 36 0.22 8.47 13.74
N THR A 37 -0.82 8.86 13.00
CA THR A 37 -2.06 8.09 12.85
C THR A 37 -2.46 7.83 11.40
N THR A 38 -1.62 8.23 10.42
CA THR A 38 -1.92 8.07 9.00
C THR A 38 -0.75 7.49 8.23
N ILE A 39 -1.08 6.64 7.27
CA ILE A 39 -0.15 6.11 6.29
C ILE A 39 -0.41 6.77 4.94
N MET A 40 0.64 6.85 4.11
CA MET A 40 0.53 7.20 2.71
C MET A 40 0.90 6.00 1.86
N LEU A 41 0.04 5.68 0.90
CA LEU A 41 0.32 4.74 -0.19
C LEU A 41 0.53 5.54 -1.45
N ALA A 42 1.71 5.44 -2.05
CA ALA A 42 2.04 6.20 -3.24
C ALA A 42 2.70 5.32 -4.31
N ASN A 43 2.55 5.74 -5.56
CA ASN A 43 3.30 5.27 -6.70
C ASN A 43 3.65 6.47 -7.61
N ASP A 44 4.23 6.21 -8.78
CA ASP A 44 4.64 7.25 -9.73
C ASP A 44 3.49 8.10 -10.30
N HIS A 45 2.23 7.70 -10.10
CA HIS A 45 1.05 8.30 -10.73
C HIS A 45 -0.04 8.77 -9.75
N ALA A 46 -0.06 8.24 -8.52
CA ALA A 46 -1.11 8.46 -7.54
C ALA A 46 -0.58 8.30 -6.12
N SER A 47 -1.12 9.11 -5.20
CA SER A 47 -0.90 8.99 -3.76
C SER A 47 -2.24 9.04 -3.03
N VAL A 48 -2.44 8.14 -2.08
CA VAL A 48 -3.58 8.17 -1.15
C VAL A 48 -3.06 8.17 0.28
N THR A 49 -3.75 8.90 1.16
CA THR A 49 -3.47 8.89 2.59
C THR A 49 -4.66 8.25 3.29
N ALA A 50 -4.40 7.39 4.27
CA ALA A 50 -5.43 6.66 5.01
C ALA A 50 -5.10 6.62 6.51
N SER A 51 -6.12 6.75 7.34
CA SER A 51 -6.01 6.64 8.80
C SER A 51 -5.95 5.17 9.23
N VAL A 52 -4.99 4.83 10.10
CA VAL A 52 -4.94 3.49 10.71
C VAL A 52 -6.02 3.32 11.81
N PRO A 53 -6.56 2.10 12.03
CA PRO A 53 -6.26 0.86 11.33
C PRO A 53 -6.75 0.84 9.87
N VAL A 54 -5.93 0.31 8.98
CA VAL A 54 -6.23 0.22 7.54
C VAL A 54 -6.08 -1.21 7.05
N VAL A 55 -7.04 -1.62 6.24
CA VAL A 55 -7.05 -2.91 5.58
C VAL A 55 -6.67 -2.72 4.12
N LEU A 56 -5.66 -3.48 3.69
CA LEU A 56 -5.20 -3.57 2.32
C LEU A 56 -5.63 -4.91 1.73
N GLN A 57 -6.40 -4.90 0.64
CA GLN A 57 -6.86 -6.10 -0.02
C GLN A 57 -6.52 -6.10 -1.51
N ARG A 58 -5.70 -7.09 -1.91
CA ARG A 58 -5.36 -7.34 -3.31
C ARG A 58 -6.39 -8.24 -3.98
N TYR A 59 -6.91 -7.78 -5.10
CA TYR A 59 -7.75 -8.53 -6.03
C TYR A 59 -7.02 -8.79 -7.35
N ASP A 60 -6.72 -10.06 -7.63
CA ASP A 60 -5.98 -10.47 -8.83
C ASP A 60 -6.82 -10.43 -10.12
N ARG A 61 -8.15 -10.48 -10.01
CA ARG A 61 -9.06 -10.56 -11.16
C ARG A 61 -9.22 -9.23 -11.90
N ASP A 62 -9.16 -8.13 -11.15
CA ASP A 62 -9.48 -6.79 -11.63
C ASP A 62 -8.27 -5.82 -11.49
N HIS A 63 -7.12 -6.34 -11.06
CA HIS A 63 -5.87 -5.59 -10.86
C HIS A 63 -6.03 -4.29 -10.03
N PHE A 64 -6.71 -4.37 -8.88
CA PHE A 64 -6.80 -3.25 -7.95
C PHE A 64 -6.51 -3.63 -6.50
N LEU A 65 -6.05 -2.64 -5.75
CA LEU A 65 -5.82 -2.68 -4.31
C LEU A 65 -6.95 -1.90 -3.66
N SER A 66 -7.76 -2.56 -2.85
CA SER A 66 -8.74 -1.88 -2.02
C SER A 66 -8.10 -1.52 -0.68
N VAL A 67 -8.24 -0.26 -0.30
CA VAL A 67 -7.73 0.32 0.94
C VAL A 67 -8.95 0.75 1.74
N THR A 68 -9.20 0.09 2.88
CA THR A 68 -10.30 0.46 3.78
C THR A 68 -9.71 1.05 5.06
N ALA A 69 -9.95 2.33 5.28
CA ALA A 69 -9.52 3.05 6.46
C ALA A 69 -10.55 2.93 7.60
N ALA A 70 -10.11 3.22 8.83
CA ALA A 70 -10.92 3.08 10.04
C ALA A 70 -12.11 4.04 10.12
N ASP A 71 -11.99 5.18 9.45
CA ASP A 71 -13.04 6.20 9.29
C ASP A 71 -14.16 5.78 8.33
N GLY A 72 -14.03 4.59 7.71
CA GLY A 72 -14.99 4.07 6.74
C GLY A 72 -14.70 4.48 5.31
N GLU A 73 -13.61 5.23 5.06
CA GLU A 73 -13.18 5.54 3.71
C GLU A 73 -12.65 4.29 3.01
N GLN A 74 -13.13 4.05 1.79
CA GLN A 74 -12.64 2.99 0.93
C GLN A 74 -12.11 3.58 -0.38
N PHE A 75 -10.87 3.22 -0.71
CA PHE A 75 -10.22 3.63 -1.95
C PHE A 75 -9.83 2.40 -2.76
N ASP A 76 -10.18 2.39 -4.04
CA ASP A 76 -9.73 1.36 -4.97
C ASP A 76 -8.63 1.94 -5.86
N LEU A 77 -7.42 1.40 -5.69
CA LEU A 77 -6.20 1.86 -6.34
C LEU A 77 -5.81 0.87 -7.46
N PRO A 78 -5.66 1.33 -8.72
CA PRO A 78 -5.28 0.44 -9.82
C PRO A 78 -3.85 -0.05 -9.64
N TYR A 79 -3.56 -1.31 -9.98
CA TYR A 79 -2.18 -1.79 -9.98
C TYR A 79 -1.36 -1.02 -10.99
N VAL A 80 -0.21 -0.54 -10.54
CA VAL A 80 0.78 0.00 -11.44
C VAL A 80 1.77 -1.12 -11.72
N LYS A 81 1.80 -1.57 -12.97
CA LYS A 81 2.89 -2.41 -13.44
C LYS A 81 4.16 -1.60 -13.20
N GLN A 82 5.02 -2.06 -12.29
CA GLN A 82 6.37 -1.51 -12.21
C GLN A 82 6.93 -1.50 -13.64
N PRO A 83 7.43 -0.37 -14.16
CA PRO A 83 8.04 -0.37 -15.47
C PRO A 83 9.16 -1.41 -15.44
N GLN A 84 8.92 -2.55 -16.09
CA GLN A 84 9.92 -3.58 -16.28
C GLN A 84 11.09 -2.89 -16.95
N ASN A 85 12.22 -2.75 -16.24
CA ASN A 85 13.51 -2.30 -16.74
C ASN A 85 13.42 -1.42 -17.98
N ARG A 86 13.53 -0.10 -17.79
CA ARG A 86 14.02 0.77 -18.86
C ARG A 86 15.46 0.30 -19.15
N VAL A 87 15.60 -0.66 -20.07
CA VAL A 87 16.87 -1.08 -20.66
C VAL A 87 17.42 0.19 -21.30
N ARG A 88 18.40 0.80 -20.64
CA ARG A 88 19.19 1.88 -21.25
C ARG A 88 20.10 1.19 -22.26
N PHE A 89 19.83 1.41 -23.53
CA PHE A 89 20.79 1.17 -24.61
C PHE A 89 21.90 2.22 -24.54
#